data_AF-A0A7H8LRZ0-F1
#
_entry.id   AF-A0A7H8LRZ0-F1
#
_cell.length_a   1.000
_cell.length_b   1.000
_cell.length_c   1.000
_cell.angle_alpha   90.00
_cell.angle_beta   90.00
_cell.angle_gamma   90.00
#
_symmetry.space_group_name_H-M   'P 1'
#
loop_
_entity.id
_entity.type
_entity.pdbx_description
1 polymer ?
#
loop_
_entity_poly.entity_id
_entity_poly.type
_entity_poly.pdbx_seq_one_letter_code
_entity_poly.pdbx_strand_id
1 'polypeptide(L)'
;MQLVAVGEVTPAVFAIGPQSVGVFAVGQEATGIIAFGQIANGVIAVGQLARGVVAIGQLATGVFAVGQAAFGVFAAGMAAIGVVCQAGVGFAATSAVSPMLGFWGKLHVQRMFDPHAPGRILETGGLPGWRVVLATVGTLILAAAWWKIIGEPLRATILDL
;
A
#
# COMPACT_ATOMS: atom_id res chain seq x y z
N MET A 1 31.39 12.98 -11.29
CA MET A 1 29.99 13.04 -10.80
C MET A 1 29.71 14.48 -10.46
N GLN A 2 28.80 15.16 -11.17
CA GLN A 2 28.34 16.47 -10.74
C GLN A 2 27.45 16.29 -9.49
N LEU A 3 27.77 17.05 -8.44
CA LEU A 3 26.97 17.05 -7.21
C LEU A 3 25.59 17.65 -7.48
N VAL A 4 25.52 18.70 -8.30
CA VAL A 4 24.29 19.41 -8.63
C VAL A 4 24.24 19.67 -10.13
N ALA A 5 23.08 19.44 -10.75
CA ALA A 5 22.83 19.81 -12.14
C ALA A 5 21.42 20.39 -12.29
N VAL A 6 21.31 21.44 -13.11
CA VAL A 6 20.05 22.10 -13.48
C VAL A 6 19.98 22.19 -14.99
N GLY A 7 18.91 21.69 -15.60
CA GLY A 7 18.78 21.64 -17.06
C GLY A 7 17.75 20.64 -17.53
N GLU A 8 17.56 20.53 -18.85
CA GLU A 8 16.46 19.78 -19.46
C GLU A 8 16.51 18.27 -19.16
N VAL A 9 17.70 17.68 -19.29
CA VAL A 9 18.02 16.29 -18.95
C VAL A 9 19.29 16.29 -18.11
N THR A 10 19.17 16.08 -16.81
CA THR A 10 20.30 16.23 -15.89
C THR A 10 20.49 15.01 -14.99
N PRO A 11 21.54 14.19 -15.24
CA PRO A 11 21.99 13.18 -14.28
C PRO A 11 22.94 13.80 -13.25
N ALA A 12 22.55 13.85 -11.99
CA ALA A 12 23.39 14.35 -10.89
C ALA A 12 22.98 13.76 -9.53
N VAL A 13 23.74 14.01 -8.47
CA VAL A 13 23.29 13.64 -7.11
C VAL A 13 22.03 14.43 -6.74
N PHE A 14 22.04 15.73 -7.02
CA PHE A 14 20.88 16.62 -6.99
C PHE A 14 20.56 17.10 -8.42
N ALA A 15 19.45 16.63 -8.99
CA ALA A 15 19.03 16.96 -10.34
C ALA A 15 17.72 17.77 -10.31
N ILE A 16 17.72 18.94 -10.98
CA ILE A 16 16.55 19.80 -11.11
C ILE A 16 16.30 20.05 -12.59
N GLY A 17 15.16 19.58 -13.11
CA GLY A 17 14.90 19.67 -14.53
C GLY A 17 13.62 18.95 -14.95
N PRO A 18 13.05 19.26 -16.13
CA PRO A 18 11.91 18.55 -16.71
C PRO A 18 12.07 17.03 -16.65
N GLN A 19 13.24 16.51 -17.04
CA GLN A 19 13.65 15.12 -16.84
C GLN A 19 14.89 15.07 -15.95
N SER A 20 14.69 14.74 -14.67
CA SER A 20 15.76 14.69 -13.67
C SER A 20 16.00 13.27 -13.21
N VAL A 21 17.28 12.87 -13.19
CA VAL A 21 17.71 11.54 -12.72
C VAL A 21 18.79 11.73 -11.67
N GLY A 22 18.58 11.24 -10.45
CA GLY A 22 19.54 11.46 -9.38
C GLY A 22 19.23 10.75 -8.08
N VAL A 23 19.98 11.06 -7.03
CA VAL A 23 19.61 10.63 -5.67
C VAL A 23 18.39 11.44 -5.22
N PHE A 24 18.44 12.75 -5.46
CA PHE A 24 17.35 13.69 -5.32
C PHE A 24 17.01 14.25 -6.71
N ALA A 25 15.79 13.98 -7.17
CA ALA A 25 15.31 14.43 -8.47
C ALA A 25 14.04 15.27 -8.31
N VAL A 26 14.03 16.46 -8.92
CA VAL A 26 12.86 17.35 -8.95
C VAL A 26 12.58 17.75 -10.39
N GLY A 27 11.39 17.41 -10.90
CA GLY A 27 11.08 17.56 -12.32
C GLY A 27 9.65 17.29 -12.72
N GLN A 28 9.35 17.33 -14.01
CA GLN A 28 8.08 16.84 -14.52
C GLN A 28 8.08 15.31 -14.50
N GLU A 29 9.19 14.71 -14.93
CA GLU A 29 9.57 13.32 -14.74
C GLU A 29 10.83 13.26 -13.87
N ALA A 30 10.67 12.79 -12.63
CA ALA A 30 11.75 12.67 -11.66
C ALA A 30 11.99 11.20 -11.33
N THR A 31 13.24 10.75 -11.47
CA THR A 31 13.66 9.40 -11.10
C THR A 31 14.81 9.45 -10.10
N GLY A 32 14.65 8.83 -8.93
CA GLY A 32 15.71 8.83 -7.93
C GLY A 32 15.41 8.06 -6.66
N ILE A 33 16.22 8.24 -5.61
CA ILE A 33 15.86 7.71 -4.28
C ILE A 33 14.69 8.53 -3.73
N ILE A 34 14.79 9.85 -3.88
CA ILE A 34 13.75 10.82 -3.55
C ILE A 34 13.38 11.57 -4.83
N ALA A 35 12.14 11.40 -5.27
CA ALA A 35 11.64 11.96 -6.52
C ALA A 35 10.40 12.83 -6.28
N PHE A 36 10.43 14.05 -6.81
CA PHE A 36 9.31 14.99 -6.80
C PHE A 36 8.95 15.39 -8.22
N GLY A 37 7.69 15.19 -8.63
CA GLY A 37 7.28 15.60 -9.97
C GLY A 37 5.84 15.29 -10.36
N GLN A 38 5.47 15.49 -11.63
CA GLN A 38 4.18 14.95 -12.10
C GLN A 38 4.24 13.43 -12.16
N ILE A 39 5.34 12.88 -12.68
CA ILE A 39 5.68 11.46 -12.67
C ILE A 39 6.93 11.32 -11.80
N ALA A 40 6.77 10.71 -10.62
CA ALA A 40 7.84 10.49 -9.66
C ALA A 40 8.08 8.99 -9.46
N ASN A 41 9.30 8.54 -9.72
CA ASN A 41 9.74 7.17 -9.51
C ASN A 41 10.89 7.15 -8.51
N GLY A 42 10.72 6.46 -7.38
CA GLY A 42 11.81 6.34 -6.42
C GLY A 42 11.50 5.51 -5.18
N VAL A 43 12.37 5.55 -4.18
CA VAL A 43 12.05 4.94 -2.87
C VAL A 43 10.97 5.78 -2.19
N ILE A 44 11.13 7.10 -2.23
CA ILE A 44 10.15 8.10 -1.82
C ILE A 44 9.75 8.88 -3.07
N ALA A 45 8.50 8.75 -3.48
CA ALA A 45 7.95 9.40 -4.66
C ALA A 45 6.77 10.28 -4.27
N VAL A 46 6.80 11.55 -4.70
CA VAL A 46 5.71 12.50 -4.49
C VAL A 46 5.34 13.13 -5.83
N GLY A 47 4.08 12.96 -6.25
CA GLY A 47 3.65 13.45 -7.55
C GLY A 47 2.21 13.18 -7.93
N GLN A 48 1.83 13.49 -9.17
CA GLN A 48 0.50 13.08 -9.68
C GLN A 48 0.46 11.56 -9.85
N LEU A 49 1.50 11.01 -10.46
CA LEU A 49 1.83 9.59 -10.55
C LEU A 49 3.07 9.33 -9.70
N ALA A 50 2.89 8.70 -8.54
CA ALA A 50 3.98 8.37 -7.64
C ALA A 50 4.17 6.85 -7.57
N ARG A 51 5.39 6.38 -7.86
CA ARG A 51 5.76 4.97 -7.74
C ARG A 51 6.97 4.80 -6.84
N GLY A 52 6.82 4.03 -5.77
CA GLY A 52 7.91 3.80 -4.84
C GLY A 52 7.61 2.91 -3.66
N VAL A 53 8.52 2.86 -2.68
CA VAL A 53 8.22 2.22 -1.40
C VAL A 53 7.20 3.07 -0.63
N VAL A 54 7.45 4.37 -0.62
CA VAL A 54 6.53 5.40 -0.12
C VAL A 54 6.10 6.25 -1.31
N ALA A 55 4.82 6.19 -1.66
CA ALA A 55 4.24 6.91 -2.78
C ALA A 55 3.13 7.83 -2.28
N ILE A 56 3.22 9.12 -2.62
CA ILE A 56 2.21 10.13 -2.29
C ILE A 56 1.77 10.82 -3.58
N GLY A 57 0.49 10.72 -3.93
CA GLY A 57 0.02 11.32 -5.18
C GLY A 57 -1.45 11.19 -5.50
N GLN A 58 -1.87 11.59 -6.72
CA GLN A 58 -3.23 11.27 -7.18
C GLN A 58 -3.35 9.76 -7.44
N LEU A 59 -2.37 9.19 -8.15
CA LEU A 59 -2.16 7.77 -8.33
C LEU A 59 -0.87 7.37 -7.62
N ALA A 60 -0.99 6.68 -6.49
CA ALA A 60 0.14 6.22 -5.68
C ALA A 60 0.23 4.70 -5.73
N THR A 61 1.41 4.17 -6.09
CA THR A 61 1.69 2.73 -6.07
C THR A 61 2.93 2.46 -5.24
N GLY A 62 2.81 1.64 -4.19
CA GLY A 62 3.93 1.33 -3.32
C GLY A 62 3.64 0.39 -2.17
N VAL A 63 4.58 0.25 -1.23
CA VAL A 63 4.31 -0.46 0.03
C VAL A 63 3.39 0.39 0.90
N PHE A 64 3.71 1.68 1.00
CA PHE A 64 2.89 2.73 1.57
C PHE A 64 2.44 3.67 0.46
N ALA A 65 1.14 3.65 0.15
CA ALA A 65 0.55 4.48 -0.90
C ALA A 65 -0.50 5.40 -0.28
N VAL A 66 -0.37 6.71 -0.54
CA VAL A 66 -1.33 7.73 -0.10
C VAL A 66 -1.78 8.53 -1.31
N GLY A 67 -3.08 8.54 -1.60
CA GLY A 67 -3.57 9.25 -2.76
C GLY A 67 -5.06 9.19 -3.04
N GLN A 68 -5.53 9.77 -4.14
CA GLN A 68 -6.91 9.56 -4.57
C GLN A 68 -7.14 8.10 -4.95
N ALA A 69 -6.19 7.52 -5.67
CA ALA A 69 -6.10 6.10 -6.00
C ALA A 69 -4.77 5.55 -5.46
N ALA A 70 -4.85 4.70 -4.44
CA ALA A 70 -3.68 4.15 -3.74
C ALA A 70 -3.63 2.61 -3.84
N PHE A 71 -2.49 2.08 -4.27
CA PHE A 71 -2.26 0.64 -4.40
C PHE A 71 -1.04 0.26 -3.57
N GLY A 72 -1.23 -0.59 -2.57
CA GLY A 72 -0.12 -1.00 -1.71
C GLY A 72 -0.47 -1.93 -0.57
N VAL A 73 0.51 -2.28 0.25
CA VAL A 73 0.25 -3.06 1.49
C VAL A 73 -0.57 -2.20 2.46
N PHE A 74 -0.12 -0.95 2.63
CA PHE A 74 -0.82 0.12 3.33
C PHE A 74 -1.26 1.15 2.30
N ALA A 75 -2.56 1.28 2.08
CA ALA A 75 -3.12 2.20 1.09
C ALA A 75 -4.15 3.13 1.71
N ALA A 76 -3.96 4.44 1.58
CA ALA A 76 -4.88 5.46 2.11
C ALA A 76 -5.39 6.36 0.97
N GLY A 77 -6.71 6.50 0.82
CA GLY A 77 -7.24 7.24 -0.32
C GLY A 77 -8.74 7.25 -0.55
N MET A 78 -9.23 7.86 -1.63
CA MET A 78 -10.65 7.68 -2.00
C MET A 78 -10.90 6.28 -2.54
N ALA A 79 -10.01 5.79 -3.41
CA ALA A 79 -9.95 4.43 -3.93
C ALA A 79 -8.66 3.78 -3.44
N ALA A 80 -8.74 2.73 -2.61
CA ALA A 80 -7.54 2.04 -2.15
C ALA A 80 -7.65 0.52 -2.26
N ILE A 81 -6.55 -0.12 -2.67
CA ILE A 81 -6.41 -1.58 -2.71
C ILE A 81 -5.18 -1.97 -1.92
N GLY A 82 -5.36 -2.86 -0.94
CA GLY A 82 -4.28 -3.27 -0.06
C GLY A 82 -4.66 -4.23 1.05
N VAL A 83 -3.66 -4.58 1.87
CA VAL A 83 -3.89 -5.43 3.06
C VAL A 83 -4.62 -4.60 4.12
N VAL A 84 -4.10 -3.39 4.35
CA VAL A 84 -4.69 -2.40 5.25
C VAL A 84 -5.04 -1.17 4.43
N CYS A 85 -6.33 -0.83 4.39
CA CYS A 85 -6.76 0.40 3.74
C CYS A 85 -7.54 1.32 4.67
N GLN A 86 -7.25 2.61 4.53
CA GLN A 86 -8.08 3.70 5.03
C GLN A 86 -8.63 4.43 3.82
N ALA A 87 -9.79 4.01 3.33
CA ALA A 87 -10.32 4.53 2.06
C ALA A 87 -11.80 4.86 2.05
N GLY A 88 -12.22 5.86 1.26
CA GLY A 88 -13.65 6.13 1.05
C GLY A 88 -14.37 4.92 0.44
N VAL A 89 -13.72 4.29 -0.54
CA VAL A 89 -14.11 3.07 -1.25
C VAL A 89 -12.84 2.22 -1.42
N GLY A 90 -12.80 0.97 -0.95
CA GLY A 90 -11.59 0.16 -1.10
C GLY A 90 -11.79 -1.32 -0.83
N PHE A 91 -10.93 -2.14 -1.43
CA PHE A 91 -10.87 -3.58 -1.19
C PHE A 91 -9.70 -3.85 -0.26
N ALA A 92 -10.01 -4.17 1.01
CA ALA A 92 -9.01 -4.42 2.04
C ALA A 92 -9.26 -5.74 2.77
N ALA A 93 -8.18 -6.45 3.10
CA ALA A 93 -8.24 -7.63 3.96
C ALA A 93 -8.73 -7.25 5.36
N THR A 94 -8.24 -6.12 5.90
CA THR A 94 -8.67 -5.54 7.17
C THR A 94 -8.93 -4.05 6.99
N SER A 95 -10.19 -3.61 7.07
CA SER A 95 -10.51 -2.18 7.00
C SER A 95 -10.25 -1.52 8.34
N ALA A 96 -9.39 -0.51 8.38
CA ALA A 96 -9.07 0.20 9.61
C ALA A 96 -10.19 1.19 10.03
N VAL A 97 -10.88 1.88 9.09
CA VAL A 97 -11.80 2.98 9.48
C VAL A 97 -13.05 3.16 8.60
N SER A 98 -13.20 2.52 7.43
CA SER A 98 -14.25 2.92 6.45
C SER A 98 -15.42 1.95 6.27
N PRO A 99 -16.62 2.43 5.83
CA PRO A 99 -17.89 1.69 5.96
C PRO A 99 -18.20 0.63 4.91
N MET A 100 -17.41 0.47 3.84
CA MET A 100 -17.80 -0.41 2.74
C MET A 100 -16.63 -1.32 2.34
N LEU A 101 -16.79 -2.62 2.62
CA LEU A 101 -15.94 -3.75 2.21
C LEU A 101 -14.62 -3.99 2.96
N GLY A 102 -14.60 -3.74 4.27
CA GLY A 102 -13.75 -4.55 5.15
C GLY A 102 -14.27 -5.97 5.28
N PHE A 103 -13.44 -6.97 5.00
CA PHE A 103 -13.84 -8.36 5.12
C PHE A 103 -14.26 -8.73 6.56
N TRP A 104 -13.60 -8.15 7.55
CA TRP A 104 -13.67 -8.55 8.96
C TRP A 104 -14.34 -7.54 9.92
N GLY A 105 -15.05 -6.55 9.39
CA GLY A 105 -15.73 -5.53 10.19
C GLY A 105 -14.85 -4.33 10.56
N LYS A 106 -15.42 -3.38 11.32
CA LYS A 106 -14.78 -2.11 11.67
C LYS A 106 -14.00 -2.25 12.97
N LEU A 107 -12.67 -2.11 12.91
CA LEU A 107 -11.82 -2.09 14.10
C LEU A 107 -11.74 -0.65 14.64
N HIS A 108 -12.38 -0.35 15.77
CA HIS A 108 -12.25 0.95 16.41
C HIS A 108 -10.98 1.01 17.27
N VAL A 109 -9.85 1.36 16.65
CA VAL A 109 -8.53 1.46 17.30
C VAL A 109 -8.55 2.44 18.49
N GLN A 110 -9.34 3.51 18.43
CA GLN A 110 -9.48 4.48 19.52
C GLN A 110 -10.04 3.88 20.83
N ARG A 111 -10.88 2.83 20.74
CA ARG A 111 -11.46 2.17 21.92
C ARG A 111 -10.53 1.15 22.57
N MET A 112 -9.40 0.82 21.94
CA MET A 112 -8.41 -0.10 22.52
C MET A 112 -7.55 0.58 23.59
N PHE A 113 -7.39 1.90 23.51
CA PHE A 113 -6.53 2.68 24.41
C PHE A 113 -7.30 3.52 25.44
N ASP A 114 -8.64 3.45 25.43
CA ASP A 114 -9.49 4.16 26.38
C ASP A 114 -10.30 3.16 27.24
N PRO A 115 -9.94 2.94 28.52
CA PRO A 115 -10.58 1.97 29.41
C PRO A 115 -12.04 2.28 29.76
N HIS A 116 -12.50 3.51 29.52
CA HIS A 116 -13.82 3.99 29.94
C HIS A 116 -14.86 4.06 28.82
N ALA A 117 -14.52 3.66 27.59
CA ALA A 117 -15.46 3.69 26.48
C ALA A 117 -16.54 2.59 26.62
N PRO A 118 -17.85 2.92 26.72
CA PRO A 118 -18.91 1.91 26.71
C PRO A 118 -19.13 1.38 25.29
N GLY A 119 -18.99 0.06 25.08
CA GLY A 119 -19.28 -0.62 23.82
C GLY A 119 -18.34 -1.79 23.52
N ARG A 120 -18.65 -2.62 22.51
CA ARG A 120 -17.73 -3.67 22.05
C ARG A 120 -16.58 -3.05 21.23
N ILE A 121 -15.36 -3.51 21.49
CA ILE A 121 -14.14 -3.16 20.72
C ILE A 121 -14.28 -3.61 19.26
N LEU A 122 -15.00 -4.72 19.05
CA LEU A 122 -15.37 -5.28 17.77
C LEU A 122 -16.88 -5.17 17.60
N GLU A 123 -17.34 -4.21 16.80
CA GLU A 123 -18.71 -4.22 16.29
C GLU A 123 -18.73 -5.01 14.98
N THR A 124 -18.98 -6.31 15.11
CA THR A 124 -19.46 -7.13 13.99
C THR A 124 -20.90 -6.72 13.69
N GLY A 125 -21.11 -5.50 13.19
CA GLY A 125 -22.37 -5.13 12.56
C GLY A 125 -22.66 -6.18 11.50
N GLY A 126 -23.76 -6.91 11.66
CA GLY A 126 -24.08 -8.16 10.98
C GLY A 126 -23.57 -8.21 9.54
N LEU A 127 -22.43 -8.86 9.34
CA LEU A 127 -21.91 -9.13 8.01
C LEU A 127 -22.85 -10.16 7.39
N PRO A 128 -23.46 -9.89 6.22
CA PRO A 128 -24.34 -10.86 5.59
C PRO A 128 -23.54 -12.14 5.31
N GLY A 129 -24.12 -13.31 5.61
CA GLY A 129 -23.38 -14.59 5.67
C GLY A 129 -22.60 -14.92 4.40
N TRP A 130 -23.07 -14.49 3.23
CA TRP A 130 -22.37 -14.69 1.95
C TRP A 130 -21.00 -13.99 1.90
N ARG A 131 -20.84 -12.84 2.59
CA ARG A 131 -19.54 -12.18 2.72
C ARG A 131 -18.62 -13.07 3.53
N VAL A 132 -19.01 -13.49 4.74
CA VAL A 132 -18.18 -14.36 5.59
C VAL A 132 -17.73 -15.61 4.83
N VAL A 133 -18.62 -16.23 4.06
CA VAL A 133 -18.28 -17.38 3.20
C VAL A 133 -17.18 -17.02 2.19
N LEU A 134 -17.30 -15.90 1.50
CA LEU A 134 -16.25 -15.43 0.58
C LEU A 134 -14.92 -15.13 1.29
N ALA A 135 -14.94 -14.72 2.57
CA ALA A 135 -13.71 -14.48 3.37
C ALA A 135 -12.97 -15.78 3.51
N THR A 136 -13.73 -16.74 3.99
CA THR A 136 -13.22 -18.01 4.43
C THR A 136 -12.71 -18.75 3.20
N VAL A 137 -13.48 -18.73 2.10
CA VAL A 137 -13.06 -19.29 0.82
C VAL A 137 -11.81 -18.58 0.29
N GLY A 138 -11.76 -17.25 0.26
CA GLY A 138 -10.59 -16.51 -0.20
C GLY A 138 -9.34 -16.78 0.64
N THR A 139 -9.50 -16.86 1.95
CA THR A 139 -8.41 -17.16 2.90
C THR A 139 -7.93 -18.61 2.74
N LEU A 140 -8.85 -19.57 2.57
CA LEU A 140 -8.51 -20.97 2.32
C LEU A 140 -7.76 -21.13 0.99
N ILE A 141 -8.14 -20.41 -0.06
CA ILE A 141 -7.45 -20.43 -1.36
C ILE A 141 -6.03 -19.88 -1.21
N LEU A 142 -5.86 -18.74 -0.52
CA LEU A 142 -4.55 -18.16 -0.26
C LEU A 142 -3.65 -19.10 0.57
N ALA A 143 -4.20 -19.73 1.61
CA ALA A 143 -3.49 -20.69 2.42
C ALA A 143 -3.07 -21.94 1.61
N ALA A 144 -3.96 -22.44 0.75
CA ALA A 144 -3.65 -23.56 -0.14
C ALA A 144 -2.59 -23.20 -1.19
N ALA A 145 -2.66 -21.99 -1.76
CA ALA A 145 -1.67 -21.49 -2.69
C ALA A 145 -0.29 -21.35 -2.01
N TRP A 146 -0.27 -20.80 -0.80
CA TRP A 146 0.96 -20.71 0.01
C TRP A 146 1.55 -22.09 0.32
N TRP A 147 0.70 -23.05 0.74
CA TRP A 147 1.13 -24.42 0.99
C TRP A 147 1.71 -25.09 -0.27
N LYS A 148 1.12 -24.87 -1.44
CA LYS A 148 1.64 -25.39 -2.71
C LYS A 148 2.97 -24.78 -3.11
N ILE A 149 3.14 -23.47 -2.93
CA ILE A 149 4.35 -22.75 -3.37
C ILE A 149 5.52 -23.00 -2.41
N ILE A 150 5.27 -22.99 -1.10
CA ILE A 150 6.31 -23.02 -0.07
C ILE A 150 6.29 -24.33 0.71
N GLY A 151 5.11 -24.81 1.11
CA GLY A 151 4.95 -25.98 1.98
C GLY A 151 5.40 -27.29 1.34
N GLU A 152 4.98 -27.58 0.10
CA GLU A 152 5.38 -28.81 -0.61
C GLU A 152 6.88 -28.94 -0.84
N PRO A 153 7.60 -27.92 -1.36
CA PRO A 153 9.04 -28.02 -1.55
C PRO A 153 9.79 -28.16 -0.22
N LEU A 154 9.37 -27.42 0.82
CA LEU A 154 9.99 -27.52 2.14
C LEU A 154 9.79 -28.92 2.76
N ARG A 155 8.60 -29.49 2.62
CA ARG A 155 8.30 -30.85 3.09
C ARG A 155 9.15 -31.90 2.39
N ALA A 156 9.37 -31.78 1.08
CA ALA A 156 10.23 -32.68 0.33
C ALA A 156 11.66 -32.63 0.86
N THR A 157 12.23 -31.44 1.04
CA THR A 157 13.60 -31.26 1.56
C THR A 157 13.78 -31.81 2.98
N ILE A 158 12.77 -31.73 3.84
CA ILE A 158 12.84 -32.26 5.22
C ILE A 158 12.73 -33.79 5.25
N LEU A 159 11.98 -34.40 4.33
CA LEU A 159 11.81 -35.86 4.27
C LEU A 159 12.95 -36.58 3.52
N ASP A 160 13.68 -35.85 2.68
CA ASP A 160 14.90 -36.33 2.00
C ASP A 160 16.17 -36.23 2.88
N LEU A 161 16.03 -35.75 4.13
CA LEU A 161 17.06 -35.60 5.16
C LEU A 161 16.97 -36.74 6.19
#